data_AF-A0A2V9PCL5-F1
#
_entry.id   AF-A0A2V9PCL5-F1
#
_cell.length_a   1.000
_cell.length_b   1.000
_cell.length_c   1.000
_cell.angle_alpha   90.00
_cell.angle_beta   90.00
_cell.angle_gamma   90.00
#
_symmetry.space_group_name_H-M   'P 1'
#
loop_
_entity.id
_entity.type
_entity.pdbx_description
1 polymer ?
#
loop_
_entity_poly.entity_id
_entity_poly.type
_entity_poly.pdbx_seq_one_letter_code
_entity_poly.pdbx_strand_id
1 'polypeptide(L)'
;MVSPELFRHRLQSSEPRQAIQSLLRRIKAERVGIAVADISICGAIPPYSVLTGGKLIAMLLASPEIAIAYSRKYSDAESIIASSIAGRAIVRSSHLVFLGTTSLYGTEPNQYTRVSVPCEILGGAVGENIRYSPLGRTEGYGTFHFSDETVDALSAAIAEHRGGKRVNSIFGEGVNPRLRKVRDGLDLLGLDSDQLLMHGNQRLVYGVPLARNFKEYLLGRNLEPDYLFALDSVEEYTKKISQWWAERWLAKRIEREDILNDVARHSLTYPIRHGARVQVPAEEENLDLPFSEFARSPLGDS
;
A
#
# COMPACT_ATOMS: atom_id res chain seq x y z
N MET A 1 10.35 -30.65 25.88
CA MET A 1 9.29 -29.81 25.28
C MET A 1 8.41 -29.28 26.41
N VAL A 2 8.17 -27.97 26.47
CA VAL A 2 7.26 -27.36 27.47
C VAL A 2 5.81 -27.66 27.06
N SER A 3 4.95 -28.09 27.99
CA SER A 3 3.54 -28.31 27.66
C SER A 3 2.86 -27.00 27.26
N PRO A 4 1.90 -27.00 26.31
CA PRO A 4 1.20 -25.79 25.87
C PRO A 4 0.54 -25.01 27.03
N GLU A 5 0.08 -25.73 28.06
CA GLU A 5 -0.54 -25.16 29.26
C GLU A 5 0.47 -24.44 30.15
N LEU A 6 1.63 -25.06 30.39
CA LEU A 6 2.72 -24.45 31.15
C LEU A 6 3.28 -23.22 30.41
N PHE A 7 3.30 -23.24 29.08
CA PHE A 7 3.68 -22.09 28.26
C PHE A 7 2.67 -20.94 28.38
N ARG A 8 1.36 -21.21 28.30
CA ARG A 8 0.31 -20.19 28.52
C ARG A 8 0.36 -19.60 29.92
N HIS A 9 0.61 -20.43 30.95
CA HIS A 9 0.77 -19.96 32.32
C HIS A 9 1.98 -19.03 32.46
N ARG A 10 3.14 -19.40 31.89
CA ARG A 10 4.35 -18.55 31.89
C ARG A 10 4.14 -17.24 31.12
N LEU A 11 3.34 -17.26 30.05
CA LEU A 11 2.93 -16.06 29.33
C LEU A 11 2.07 -15.09 30.15
N GLN A 12 1.64 -15.42 31.37
CA GLN A 12 0.96 -14.46 32.25
C GLN A 12 1.92 -13.49 32.93
N SER A 13 3.19 -13.88 33.07
CA SER A 13 4.25 -13.05 33.65
C SER A 13 4.85 -12.05 32.63
N SER A 14 5.31 -10.90 33.11
CA SER A 14 5.79 -9.79 32.27
C SER A 14 7.10 -10.09 31.56
N GLU A 15 8.03 -10.78 32.22
CA GLU A 15 9.37 -11.06 31.69
C GLU A 15 9.36 -11.99 30.46
N PRO A 16 8.67 -13.15 30.44
CA PRO A 16 8.53 -13.97 29.24
C PRO A 16 7.83 -13.25 28.08
N ARG A 17 6.83 -12.40 28.38
CA ARG A 17 6.17 -11.58 27.35
C ARG A 17 7.16 -10.62 26.70
N GLN A 18 7.96 -9.92 27.49
CA GLN A 18 8.97 -8.98 26.98
C GLN A 18 10.04 -9.68 26.15
N ALA A 19 10.49 -10.87 26.59
CA ALA A 19 11.44 -11.68 25.83
C ALA A 19 10.88 -12.09 24.46
N ILE A 20 9.63 -12.56 24.42
CA ILE A 20 8.94 -12.94 23.17
C ILE A 20 8.73 -11.71 22.27
N GLN A 21 8.29 -10.58 22.82
CA GLN A 21 8.12 -9.36 22.05
C GLN A 21 9.44 -8.88 21.45
N SER A 22 10.54 -8.94 22.20
CA SER A 22 11.87 -8.60 21.72
C SER A 22 12.32 -9.53 20.59
N LEU A 23 12.08 -10.84 20.73
CA LEU A 23 12.35 -11.82 19.68
C LEU A 23 11.54 -11.54 18.42
N LEU A 24 10.22 -11.33 18.54
CA LEU A 24 9.34 -11.03 17.42
C LEU A 24 9.73 -9.72 16.71
N ARG A 25 10.11 -8.69 17.47
CA ARG A 25 10.62 -7.43 16.89
C ARG A 25 11.90 -7.66 16.10
N ARG A 26 12.82 -8.49 16.61
CA ARG A 26 14.06 -8.85 15.91
C ARG A 26 13.79 -9.62 14.62
N ILE A 27 12.94 -10.64 14.66
CA ILE A 27 12.54 -11.42 13.48
C ILE A 27 11.88 -10.50 12.43
N LYS A 28 10.93 -9.66 12.86
CA LYS A 28 10.27 -8.68 11.99
C LYS A 28 11.29 -7.73 11.34
N ALA A 29 12.21 -7.18 12.15
CA ALA A 29 13.24 -6.27 11.66
C ALA A 29 14.19 -6.94 10.68
N GLU A 30 14.45 -8.24 10.81
CA GLU A 30 15.35 -8.99 9.95
C GLU A 30 14.73 -9.36 8.61
N ARG A 31 13.52 -9.94 8.62
CA ARG A 31 12.93 -10.58 7.43
C ARG A 31 11.78 -9.79 6.82
N VAL A 32 10.84 -9.28 7.63
CA VAL A 32 9.62 -8.64 7.10
C VAL A 32 9.94 -7.39 6.29
N GLY A 33 10.91 -6.59 6.74
CA GLY A 33 11.28 -5.34 6.05
C GLY A 33 11.91 -5.53 4.67
N ILE A 34 12.33 -6.74 4.29
CA ILE A 34 12.98 -7.00 3.00
C ILE A 34 12.22 -8.05 2.16
N ALA A 35 11.49 -8.96 2.79
CA ALA A 35 10.80 -10.06 2.12
C ALA A 35 9.31 -9.80 1.84
N VAL A 36 8.79 -8.68 2.36
CA VAL A 36 7.40 -8.24 2.13
C VAL A 36 7.42 -6.89 1.42
N ALA A 37 6.65 -6.76 0.35
CA ALA A 37 6.43 -5.48 -0.31
C ALA A 37 4.97 -5.05 -0.22
N ASP A 38 4.74 -3.75 -0.13
CA ASP A 38 3.40 -3.15 -0.18
C ASP A 38 3.19 -2.50 -1.55
N ILE A 39 2.11 -2.88 -2.23
CA ILE A 39 1.73 -2.29 -3.51
C ILE A 39 0.99 -0.99 -3.20
N SER A 40 1.68 0.14 -3.36
CA SER A 40 1.12 1.45 -3.06
C SER A 40 0.10 1.92 -4.11
N ILE A 41 0.39 1.68 -5.40
CA ILE A 41 -0.48 2.07 -6.51
C ILE A 41 -0.52 0.92 -7.51
N CYS A 42 -1.73 0.43 -7.79
CA CYS A 42 -1.99 -0.52 -8.86
C CYS A 42 -3.32 -0.18 -9.52
N GLY A 43 -3.30 -0.04 -10.83
CA GLY A 43 -4.45 0.30 -11.62
C GLY A 43 -4.07 0.37 -13.09
N ALA A 44 -5.08 0.50 -13.93
CA ALA A 44 -4.88 0.78 -15.35
C ALA A 44 -5.31 2.20 -15.66
N ILE A 45 -4.54 2.86 -16.51
CA ILE A 45 -4.95 4.13 -17.11
C ILE A 45 -6.01 3.88 -18.18
N PRO A 46 -6.88 4.86 -18.50
CA PRO A 46 -7.71 4.79 -19.69
C PRO A 46 -6.85 4.57 -20.95
N PRO A 47 -7.35 3.84 -21.97
CA PRO A 47 -8.63 3.12 -22.02
C PRO A 47 -8.60 1.74 -21.32
N TYR A 48 -7.44 1.29 -20.84
CA TYR A 48 -7.24 -0.06 -20.31
C TYR A 48 -8.01 -0.34 -19.01
N SER A 49 -8.40 0.69 -18.28
CA SER A 49 -9.28 0.55 -17.10
C SER A 49 -10.60 -0.16 -17.44
N VAL A 50 -11.23 0.20 -18.57
CA VAL A 50 -12.50 -0.38 -19.05
C VAL A 50 -12.31 -1.85 -19.46
N LEU A 51 -11.12 -2.17 -19.96
CA LEU A 51 -10.70 -3.52 -20.33
C LEU A 51 -10.22 -4.36 -19.15
N THR A 52 -10.35 -3.88 -17.91
CA THR A 52 -9.84 -4.53 -16.68
C THR A 52 -8.33 -4.74 -16.64
N GLY A 53 -7.56 -3.85 -17.29
CA GLY A 53 -6.10 -3.86 -17.23
C GLY A 53 -5.55 -3.77 -15.80
N GLY A 54 -6.29 -3.17 -14.86
CA GLY A 54 -5.89 -3.18 -13.45
C GLY A 54 -5.75 -4.58 -12.86
N LYS A 55 -6.59 -5.54 -13.30
CA LYS A 55 -6.47 -6.94 -12.91
C LYS A 55 -5.24 -7.59 -13.53
N LEU A 56 -4.92 -7.25 -14.79
CA LEU A 56 -3.70 -7.72 -15.43
C LEU A 56 -2.46 -7.27 -14.65
N ILE A 57 -2.36 -5.99 -14.33
CA ILE A 57 -1.24 -5.46 -13.53
C ILE A 57 -1.18 -6.14 -12.15
N ALA A 58 -2.31 -6.31 -11.47
CA ALA A 58 -2.35 -7.03 -10.20
C ALA A 58 -1.83 -8.48 -10.33
N MET A 59 -2.18 -9.18 -11.40
CA MET A 59 -1.70 -10.54 -11.67
C MET A 59 -0.20 -10.56 -11.99
N LEU A 60 0.28 -9.62 -12.81
CA LEU A 60 1.68 -9.49 -13.17
C LEU A 60 2.57 -9.09 -11.98
N LEU A 61 2.05 -8.27 -11.04
CA LEU A 61 2.77 -7.92 -9.81
C LEU A 61 3.11 -9.16 -8.95
N ALA A 62 2.33 -10.23 -9.07
CA ALA A 62 2.54 -11.49 -8.37
C ALA A 62 3.25 -12.56 -9.24
N SER A 63 3.89 -12.15 -10.33
CA SER A 63 4.59 -13.05 -11.26
C SER A 63 5.99 -13.44 -10.76
N PRO A 64 6.55 -14.56 -11.28
CA PRO A 64 7.95 -14.92 -11.02
C PRO A 64 8.93 -13.85 -11.49
N GLU A 65 8.63 -13.13 -12.56
CA GLU A 65 9.49 -12.06 -13.08
C GLU A 65 9.64 -10.92 -12.06
N ILE A 66 8.57 -10.54 -11.36
CA ILE A 66 8.62 -9.52 -10.31
C ILE A 66 9.40 -10.02 -9.09
N ALA A 67 9.25 -11.28 -8.70
CA ALA A 67 10.02 -11.85 -7.60
C ALA A 67 11.53 -11.80 -7.89
N ILE A 68 11.94 -12.15 -9.12
CA ILE A 68 13.34 -12.05 -9.55
C ILE A 68 13.80 -10.58 -9.65
N ALA A 69 13.00 -9.72 -10.28
CA ALA A 69 13.35 -8.31 -10.44
C ALA A 69 13.53 -7.61 -9.07
N TYR A 70 12.66 -7.93 -8.11
CA TYR A 70 12.80 -7.47 -6.73
C TYR A 70 14.09 -7.98 -6.10
N SER A 71 14.36 -9.27 -6.19
CA SER A 71 15.56 -9.86 -5.60
C SER A 71 16.84 -9.25 -6.19
N ARG A 72 16.90 -9.06 -7.51
CA ARG A 72 18.01 -8.38 -8.21
C ARG A 72 18.18 -6.92 -7.80
N LYS A 73 17.08 -6.20 -7.60
CA LYS A 73 17.13 -4.78 -7.20
C LYS A 73 17.69 -4.60 -5.79
N TYR A 74 17.39 -5.54 -4.89
CA TYR A 74 17.70 -5.42 -3.47
C TYR A 74 18.78 -6.41 -2.99
N SER A 75 19.43 -7.16 -3.89
CA SER A 75 20.44 -8.18 -3.54
C SER A 75 21.63 -7.63 -2.77
N ASP A 76 22.06 -6.43 -3.15
CA ASP A 76 23.25 -5.76 -2.60
C ASP A 76 22.86 -4.57 -1.71
N ALA A 77 21.57 -4.44 -1.38
CA ALA A 77 21.07 -3.33 -0.58
C ALA A 77 21.46 -3.52 0.90
N GLU A 78 22.34 -2.64 1.38
CA GLU A 78 22.70 -2.60 2.79
C GLU A 78 21.55 -2.07 3.66
N SER A 79 21.26 -2.78 4.75
CA SER A 79 20.30 -2.34 5.73
C SER A 79 20.91 -1.23 6.58
N ILE A 80 20.63 0.03 6.23
CA ILE A 80 21.18 1.24 6.91
C ILE A 80 21.17 1.09 8.44
N ILE A 81 20.00 0.80 9.02
CA ILE A 81 19.84 0.68 10.48
C ILE A 81 20.70 -0.46 11.04
N ALA A 82 20.66 -1.64 10.41
CA ALA A 82 21.40 -2.79 10.90
C ALA A 82 22.91 -2.59 10.75
N SER A 83 23.35 -2.00 9.62
CA SER A 83 24.74 -1.66 9.37
C SER A 83 25.28 -0.66 10.40
N SER A 84 24.50 0.39 10.71
CA SER A 84 24.87 1.39 11.72
C SER A 84 24.99 0.78 13.13
N ILE A 85 24.09 -0.13 13.51
CA ILE A 85 24.14 -0.80 14.82
C ILE A 85 25.33 -1.77 14.90
N ALA A 86 25.63 -2.47 13.81
CA ALA A 86 26.68 -3.50 13.78
C ALA A 86 28.08 -2.95 13.52
N GLY A 87 28.22 -1.69 13.09
CA GLY A 87 29.48 -1.09 12.69
C GLY A 87 30.10 -1.70 11.42
N ARG A 88 29.31 -2.45 10.63
CA ARG A 88 29.72 -3.11 9.39
C ARG A 88 28.54 -3.24 8.45
N ALA A 89 28.80 -3.36 7.15
CA ALA A 89 27.76 -3.62 6.15
C ALA A 89 26.96 -4.90 6.50
N ILE A 90 25.64 -4.78 6.53
CA ILE A 90 24.70 -5.90 6.64
C ILE A 90 23.80 -5.91 5.41
N VAL A 91 24.02 -6.91 4.56
CA VAL A 91 23.16 -7.25 3.43
C VAL A 91 22.32 -8.47 3.80
N ARG A 92 21.05 -8.50 3.40
CA ARG A 92 20.10 -9.58 3.73
C ARG A 92 19.50 -10.16 2.46
N SER A 93 19.11 -11.43 2.49
CA SER A 93 18.44 -12.09 1.37
C SER A 93 17.11 -11.41 1.05
N SER A 94 16.98 -10.93 -0.19
CA SER A 94 15.87 -10.12 -0.70
C SER A 94 14.81 -10.97 -1.42
N HIS A 95 14.41 -12.10 -0.81
CA HIS A 95 13.38 -12.95 -1.40
C HIS A 95 11.98 -12.39 -1.13
N LEU A 96 11.29 -11.97 -2.19
CA LEU A 96 9.93 -11.44 -2.09
C LEU A 96 8.94 -12.58 -1.93
N VAL A 97 8.39 -12.79 -0.73
CA VAL A 97 7.50 -13.93 -0.43
C VAL A 97 6.04 -13.54 -0.22
N PHE A 98 5.77 -12.24 -0.06
CA PHE A 98 4.43 -11.75 0.23
C PHE A 98 4.24 -10.32 -0.29
N LEU A 99 3.07 -10.06 -0.87
CA LEU A 99 2.62 -8.71 -1.22
C LEU A 99 1.44 -8.30 -0.33
N GLY A 100 1.53 -7.11 0.25
CA GLY A 100 0.39 -6.41 0.85
C GLY A 100 -0.15 -5.36 -0.11
N THR A 101 -1.42 -5.01 0.03
CA THR A 101 -1.97 -3.79 -0.58
C THR A 101 -3.26 -3.36 0.11
N THR A 102 -3.68 -2.13 -0.15
CA THR A 102 -4.99 -1.62 0.25
C THR A 102 -5.79 -1.16 -0.96
N SER A 103 -7.11 -1.34 -0.92
CA SER A 103 -8.02 -0.77 -1.93
C SER A 103 -8.02 0.75 -1.87
N LEU A 104 -8.30 1.41 -2.99
CA LEU A 104 -8.39 2.87 -3.03
C LEU A 104 -9.59 3.44 -2.25
N TYR A 105 -10.77 2.81 -2.40
CA TYR A 105 -12.06 3.35 -1.90
C TYR A 105 -12.79 2.46 -0.87
N GLY A 106 -12.18 1.38 -0.39
CA GLY A 106 -12.78 0.54 0.66
C GLY A 106 -13.96 -0.34 0.24
N THR A 107 -14.33 -0.31 -1.05
CA THR A 107 -15.47 -1.03 -1.60
C THR A 107 -15.04 -2.12 -2.60
N GLU A 108 -15.88 -3.14 -2.71
CA GLU A 108 -15.82 -4.13 -3.77
C GLU A 108 -16.96 -3.90 -4.77
N PRO A 109 -16.80 -4.28 -6.05
CA PRO A 109 -15.60 -4.86 -6.66
C PRO A 109 -14.51 -3.81 -6.93
N ASN A 110 -13.25 -4.21 -6.72
CA ASN A 110 -12.08 -3.41 -7.09
C ASN A 110 -11.12 -4.23 -7.97
N GLN A 111 -9.94 -3.67 -8.29
CA GLN A 111 -8.95 -4.30 -9.17
C GLN A 111 -8.39 -5.61 -8.62
N TYR A 112 -8.41 -5.81 -7.30
CA TYR A 112 -7.90 -7.03 -6.64
C TYR A 112 -8.98 -8.10 -6.47
N THR A 113 -10.25 -7.71 -6.43
CA THR A 113 -11.39 -8.63 -6.26
C THR A 113 -11.39 -9.73 -7.33
N ARG A 114 -11.47 -11.00 -6.91
CA ARG A 114 -11.47 -12.21 -7.79
C ARG A 114 -10.21 -12.38 -8.66
N VAL A 115 -9.10 -11.71 -8.32
CA VAL A 115 -7.81 -11.99 -8.97
C VAL A 115 -7.27 -13.32 -8.46
N SER A 116 -7.09 -14.28 -9.38
CA SER A 116 -6.56 -15.61 -9.11
C SER A 116 -5.77 -16.09 -10.32
N VAL A 117 -4.54 -16.52 -10.11
CA VAL A 117 -3.67 -17.14 -11.11
C VAL A 117 -3.41 -18.58 -10.69
N PRO A 118 -3.79 -19.60 -11.50
CA PRO A 118 -3.44 -20.99 -11.21
C PRO A 118 -1.93 -21.19 -11.17
N CYS A 119 -1.43 -21.90 -10.16
CA CYS A 119 0.01 -22.16 -10.07
C CYS A 119 0.50 -23.10 -11.17
N GLU A 120 -0.37 -23.99 -11.68
CA GLU A 120 -0.07 -24.92 -12.77
C GLU A 120 0.46 -24.22 -14.03
N ILE A 121 -0.14 -23.09 -14.41
CA ILE A 121 0.33 -22.32 -15.59
C ILE A 121 1.67 -21.61 -15.33
N LEU A 122 2.16 -21.62 -14.08
CA LEU A 122 3.42 -21.01 -13.65
C LEU A 122 4.48 -22.06 -13.27
N GLY A 123 4.27 -23.34 -13.62
CA GLY A 123 5.17 -24.43 -13.24
C GLY A 123 5.10 -24.82 -11.75
N GLY A 124 4.06 -24.37 -11.05
CA GLY A 124 3.75 -24.76 -9.67
C GLY A 124 2.81 -25.97 -9.59
N ALA A 125 2.41 -26.34 -8.37
CA ALA A 125 1.57 -27.50 -8.15
C ALA A 125 0.11 -27.28 -8.58
N VAL A 126 -0.53 -28.38 -8.98
CA VAL A 126 -1.93 -28.42 -9.42
C VAL A 126 -2.86 -28.13 -8.23
N GLY A 127 -3.92 -27.35 -8.46
CA GLY A 127 -4.93 -27.00 -7.45
C GLY A 127 -4.58 -25.76 -6.60
N GLU A 128 -3.34 -25.32 -6.63
CA GLU A 128 -2.92 -24.09 -5.96
C GLU A 128 -3.09 -22.85 -6.83
N ASN A 129 -3.24 -21.70 -6.18
CA ASN A 129 -3.46 -20.45 -6.86
C ASN A 129 -2.82 -19.30 -6.09
N ILE A 130 -2.29 -18.33 -6.83
CA ILE A 130 -1.90 -17.02 -6.31
C ILE A 130 -3.12 -16.12 -6.34
N ARG A 131 -3.55 -15.61 -5.19
CA ARG A 131 -4.79 -14.85 -5.04
C ARG A 131 -4.62 -13.64 -4.15
N TYR A 132 -5.34 -12.57 -4.48
CA TYR A 132 -5.51 -11.44 -3.58
C TYR A 132 -6.59 -11.79 -2.57
N SER A 133 -6.15 -12.14 -1.35
CA SER A 133 -7.05 -12.57 -0.28
C SER A 133 -7.36 -11.39 0.64
N PRO A 134 -8.64 -11.08 0.90
CA PRO A 134 -9.00 -10.02 1.84
C PRO A 134 -8.56 -10.42 3.26
N LEU A 135 -7.84 -9.52 3.92
CA LEU A 135 -7.35 -9.69 5.29
C LEU A 135 -8.18 -8.92 6.32
N GLY A 136 -8.96 -7.93 5.86
CA GLY A 136 -9.78 -7.09 6.72
C GLY A 136 -9.94 -5.68 6.17
N ARG A 137 -10.23 -4.74 7.06
CA ARG A 137 -10.37 -3.32 6.76
C ARG A 137 -9.46 -2.49 7.66
N THR A 138 -8.92 -1.40 7.12
CA THR A 138 -8.27 -0.38 7.93
C THR A 138 -9.32 0.42 8.71
N GLU A 139 -8.93 0.98 9.86
CA GLU A 139 -9.83 1.83 10.64
C GLU A 139 -10.00 3.23 10.03
N GLY A 140 -9.00 3.72 9.28
CA GLY A 140 -9.06 5.01 8.59
C GLY A 140 -8.45 6.15 9.39
N TYR A 141 -7.22 5.95 9.86
CA TYR A 141 -6.39 7.01 10.45
C TYR A 141 -5.49 7.66 9.39
N GLY A 142 -5.39 8.98 9.43
CA GLY A 142 -4.55 9.71 8.48
C GLY A 142 -4.71 11.22 8.56
N THR A 143 -3.90 11.93 7.76
CA THR A 143 -3.83 13.39 7.79
C THR A 143 -4.33 14.08 6.53
N PHE A 144 -4.90 13.34 5.56
CA PHE A 144 -5.25 13.92 4.25
C PHE A 144 -6.38 14.94 4.30
N HIS A 145 -7.20 14.94 5.36
CA HIS A 145 -8.29 15.89 5.54
C HIS A 145 -7.83 17.19 6.21
N PHE A 146 -6.55 17.28 6.62
CA PHE A 146 -5.92 18.53 7.04
C PHE A 146 -5.23 19.18 5.84
N SER A 147 -5.62 20.42 5.57
CA SER A 147 -4.96 21.32 4.62
C SER A 147 -3.47 21.49 5.00
N ASP A 148 -2.62 21.80 4.03
CA ASP A 148 -1.20 22.07 4.31
C ASP A 148 -1.03 23.27 5.27
N GLU A 149 -1.88 24.29 5.16
CA GLU A 149 -1.88 25.48 6.03
C GLU A 149 -2.10 25.11 7.50
N THR A 150 -3.06 24.23 7.77
CA THR A 150 -3.32 23.70 9.12
C THR A 150 -2.11 22.91 9.64
N VAL A 151 -1.51 22.05 8.82
CA VAL A 151 -0.33 21.25 9.23
C VAL A 151 0.86 22.16 9.56
N ASP A 152 1.04 23.23 8.80
CA ASP A 152 2.09 24.22 9.03
C ASP A 152 1.83 25.05 10.29
N ALA A 153 0.58 25.46 10.54
CA ALA A 153 0.19 26.16 11.76
C ALA A 153 0.44 25.29 13.02
N LEU A 154 0.05 24.01 12.98
CA LEU A 154 0.34 23.06 14.06
C LEU A 154 1.85 22.91 14.27
N SER A 155 2.61 22.82 13.18
CA SER A 155 4.07 22.72 13.25
C SER A 155 4.73 23.96 13.86
N ALA A 156 4.21 25.16 13.56
CA ALA A 156 4.66 26.41 14.14
C ALA A 156 4.36 26.49 15.65
N ALA A 157 3.14 26.12 16.05
CA ALA A 157 2.73 26.08 17.45
C ALA A 157 3.61 25.13 18.29
N ILE A 158 3.91 23.93 17.76
CA ILE A 158 4.84 22.98 18.41
C ILE A 158 6.24 23.59 18.56
N ALA A 159 6.74 24.24 17.51
CA ALA A 159 8.06 24.84 17.51
C ALA A 159 8.16 25.96 18.56
N GLU A 160 7.16 26.84 18.65
CA GLU A 160 7.08 27.89 19.66
C GLU A 160 7.05 27.32 21.08
N HIS A 161 6.17 26.34 21.33
CA HIS A 161 6.05 25.68 22.63
C HIS A 161 7.35 24.98 23.07
N ARG A 162 8.11 24.38 22.13
CA ARG A 162 9.41 23.73 22.41
C ARG A 162 10.60 24.70 22.40
N GLY A 163 10.38 26.01 22.49
CA GLY A 163 11.44 27.02 22.55
C GLY A 163 12.21 27.17 21.24
N GLY A 164 11.52 27.09 20.10
CA GLY A 164 12.07 27.25 18.75
C GLY A 164 12.74 25.99 18.17
N LYS A 165 12.74 24.86 18.90
CA LYS A 165 13.30 23.60 18.39
C LYS A 165 12.33 22.94 17.42
N ARG A 166 12.65 22.97 16.12
CA ARG A 166 11.94 22.20 15.10
C ARG A 166 12.03 20.70 15.42
N VAL A 167 10.90 20.02 15.36
CA VAL A 167 10.86 18.55 15.37
C VAL A 167 11.42 18.07 14.03
N ASN A 168 12.61 17.49 14.06
CA ASN A 168 13.26 17.02 12.84
C ASN A 168 12.53 15.76 12.35
N SER A 169 12.27 15.66 11.04
CA SER A 169 11.72 14.46 10.42
C SER A 169 12.81 13.41 10.17
N ILE A 170 13.63 13.07 11.18
CA ILE A 170 14.79 12.18 10.97
C ILE A 170 14.32 10.74 10.75
N PHE A 171 15.00 10.06 9.84
CA PHE A 171 14.83 8.62 9.60
C PHE A 171 15.08 7.83 10.88
N GLY A 172 14.11 7.01 11.31
CA GLY A 172 14.23 6.14 12.50
C GLY A 172 13.35 6.52 13.69
N GLU A 173 12.68 7.68 13.68
CA GLU A 173 11.85 8.12 14.82
C GLU A 173 10.40 7.59 14.81
N GLY A 174 10.01 6.83 13.78
CA GLY A 174 8.67 6.23 13.67
C GLY A 174 8.05 6.37 12.29
N VAL A 175 6.87 5.76 12.14
CA VAL A 175 6.10 5.78 10.90
C VAL A 175 5.44 7.14 10.66
N ASN A 176 5.52 7.63 9.42
CA ASN A 176 4.84 8.83 8.89
C ASN A 176 5.06 10.13 9.72
N PRO A 177 6.11 10.93 9.40
CA PRO A 177 6.41 12.19 10.08
C PRO A 177 5.25 13.20 10.09
N ARG A 178 4.45 13.26 9.02
CA ARG A 178 3.31 14.19 8.93
C ARG A 178 2.24 13.83 9.97
N LEU A 179 1.91 12.54 10.09
CA LEU A 179 0.94 12.06 11.08
C LEU A 179 1.37 12.40 12.52
N ARG A 180 2.65 12.18 12.84
CA ARG A 180 3.20 12.54 14.17
C ARG A 180 3.10 14.03 14.46
N LYS A 181 3.47 14.89 13.50
CA LYS A 181 3.38 16.35 13.68
C LYS A 181 1.95 16.82 13.91
N VAL A 182 0.99 16.30 13.14
CA VAL A 182 -0.42 16.65 13.33
C VAL A 182 -0.90 16.18 14.70
N ARG A 183 -0.59 14.94 15.09
CA ARG A 183 -0.93 14.42 16.42
C ARG A 183 -0.38 15.31 17.54
N ASP A 184 0.93 15.52 17.56
CA ASP A 184 1.61 16.34 18.57
C ASP A 184 1.01 17.77 18.66
N GLY A 185 0.63 18.33 17.51
CA GLY A 185 0.05 19.67 17.44
C GLY A 185 -1.38 19.72 17.99
N LEU A 186 -2.20 18.72 17.68
CA LEU A 186 -3.55 18.60 18.22
C LEU A 186 -3.52 18.37 19.74
N ASP A 187 -2.63 17.49 20.21
CA ASP A 187 -2.44 17.22 21.65
C ASP A 187 -1.98 18.49 22.39
N LEU A 188 -1.08 19.27 21.79
CA LEU A 188 -0.63 20.55 22.34
C LEU A 188 -1.79 21.55 22.53
N LEU A 189 -2.75 21.54 21.61
CA LEU A 189 -3.95 22.39 21.69
C LEU A 189 -5.03 21.83 22.63
N GLY A 190 -4.79 20.68 23.26
CA GLY A 190 -5.78 20.00 24.11
C GLY A 190 -6.94 19.38 23.32
N LEU A 191 -6.77 19.17 22.02
CA LEU A 191 -7.75 18.52 21.16
C LEU A 191 -7.57 17.00 21.19
N ASP A 192 -8.67 16.26 21.03
CA ASP A 192 -8.62 14.79 20.92
C ASP A 192 -8.01 14.38 19.58
N SER A 193 -6.68 14.18 19.57
CA SER A 193 -5.94 13.85 18.35
C SER A 193 -6.33 12.50 17.78
N ASP A 194 -6.69 11.52 18.60
CA ASP A 194 -7.09 10.20 18.12
C ASP A 194 -8.45 10.25 17.42
N GLN A 195 -9.41 11.02 17.94
CA GLN A 195 -10.68 11.25 17.24
C GLN A 195 -10.49 12.04 15.95
N LEU A 196 -9.69 13.11 15.98
CA LEU A 196 -9.49 13.99 14.83
C LEU A 196 -8.67 13.35 13.71
N LEU A 197 -7.74 12.44 14.02
CA LEU A 197 -7.00 11.69 13.00
C LEU A 197 -7.83 10.57 12.36
N MET A 198 -8.94 10.15 12.98
CA MET A 198 -9.83 9.12 12.48
C MET A 198 -10.81 9.70 11.45
N HIS A 199 -10.37 9.79 10.20
CA HIS A 199 -11.21 10.26 9.09
C HIS A 199 -12.24 9.20 8.61
N GLY A 200 -12.19 7.97 9.13
CA GLY A 200 -13.19 6.91 8.88
C GLY A 200 -13.20 6.35 7.44
N ASN A 201 -12.27 6.77 6.59
CA ASN A 201 -12.14 6.27 5.21
C ASN A 201 -11.42 4.92 5.26
N GLN A 202 -12.22 3.88 5.47
CA GLN A 202 -11.76 2.50 5.55
C GLN A 202 -11.31 1.99 4.18
N ARG A 203 -10.22 1.23 4.14
CA ARG A 203 -9.73 0.54 2.96
C ARG A 203 -9.74 -0.97 3.20
N LEU A 204 -10.09 -1.75 2.18
CA LEU A 204 -9.92 -3.20 2.21
C LEU A 204 -8.44 -3.53 2.14
N VAL A 205 -7.98 -4.40 3.02
CA VAL A 205 -6.59 -4.88 3.06
C VAL A 205 -6.53 -6.22 2.35
N TYR A 206 -5.56 -6.38 1.44
CA TYR A 206 -5.32 -7.63 0.74
C TYR A 206 -3.92 -8.17 1.01
N GLY A 207 -3.80 -9.49 1.03
CA GLY A 207 -2.54 -10.21 1.10
C GLY A 207 -2.41 -11.18 -0.06
N VAL A 208 -1.18 -11.28 -0.60
CA VAL A 208 -0.83 -12.18 -1.70
C VAL A 208 0.43 -12.96 -1.32
N PRO A 209 0.28 -14.20 -0.82
CA PRO A 209 1.40 -15.10 -0.65
C PRO A 209 2.00 -15.46 -2.02
N LEU A 210 3.32 -15.39 -2.15
CA LEU A 210 4.07 -15.86 -3.33
C LEU A 210 4.80 -17.18 -3.05
N ALA A 211 4.93 -17.57 -1.77
CA ALA A 211 5.53 -18.82 -1.32
C ALA A 211 4.58 -19.60 -0.40
N ARG A 212 4.60 -20.94 -0.45
CA ARG A 212 3.79 -21.82 0.41
C ARG A 212 4.17 -21.63 1.88
N ASN A 213 5.47 -21.60 2.13
CA ASN A 213 6.08 -21.48 3.46
C ASN A 213 6.33 -20.02 3.86
N PHE A 214 5.61 -19.04 3.29
CA PHE A 214 5.89 -17.62 3.54
C PHE A 214 5.86 -17.27 5.03
N LYS A 215 4.97 -17.89 5.82
CA LYS A 215 4.90 -17.65 7.28
C LYS A 215 6.14 -18.15 7.98
N GLU A 216 6.55 -19.37 7.69
CA GLU A 216 7.71 -20.03 8.27
C GLU A 216 9.00 -19.30 7.86
N TYR A 217 9.09 -18.87 6.60
CA TYR A 217 10.16 -18.04 6.08
C TYR A 217 10.24 -16.68 6.80
N LEU A 218 9.12 -15.96 6.92
CA LEU A 218 9.05 -14.67 7.62
C LEU A 218 9.34 -14.79 9.12
N LEU A 219 9.08 -15.96 9.71
CA LEU A 219 9.42 -16.28 11.09
C LEU A 219 10.87 -16.77 11.27
N GLY A 220 11.64 -16.91 10.19
CA GLY A 220 13.03 -17.41 10.21
C GLY A 220 13.13 -18.91 10.51
N ARG A 221 12.04 -19.67 10.39
CA ARG A 221 12.02 -21.14 10.55
C ARG A 221 12.54 -21.85 9.31
N ASN A 222 12.30 -21.27 8.14
CA ASN A 222 12.85 -21.71 6.87
C ASN A 222 13.80 -20.62 6.33
N LEU A 223 14.96 -21.03 5.83
CA LEU A 223 15.96 -20.10 5.29
C LEU A 223 15.67 -19.73 3.83
N GLU A 224 15.02 -20.62 3.09
CA GLU A 224 14.68 -20.48 1.68
C GLU A 224 13.16 -20.48 1.46
N PRO A 225 12.64 -19.65 0.54
CA PRO A 225 11.25 -19.66 0.16
C PRO A 225 10.92 -20.85 -0.75
N ASP A 226 9.77 -21.48 -0.51
CA ASP A 226 9.14 -22.44 -1.42
C ASP A 226 8.09 -21.72 -2.25
N TYR A 227 8.49 -21.23 -3.42
CA TYR A 227 7.63 -20.42 -4.29
C TYR A 227 6.46 -21.20 -4.86
N LEU A 228 5.33 -20.50 -5.05
CA LEU A 228 4.12 -21.02 -5.70
C LEU A 228 4.30 -21.22 -7.22
N PHE A 229 5.39 -20.72 -7.79
CA PHE A 229 5.74 -20.76 -9.22
C PHE A 229 7.19 -21.22 -9.41
N ALA A 230 7.51 -21.66 -10.62
CA ALA A 230 8.87 -21.98 -11.01
C ALA A 230 9.66 -20.72 -11.41
N LEU A 231 10.98 -20.77 -11.21
CA LEU A 231 11.90 -19.64 -11.43
C LEU A 231 12.83 -19.82 -12.64
N ASP A 232 12.74 -20.95 -13.34
CA ASP A 232 13.59 -21.32 -14.47
C ASP A 232 13.22 -20.61 -15.77
N SER A 233 11.93 -20.39 -16.03
CA SER A 233 11.40 -19.80 -17.27
C SER A 233 10.45 -18.63 -17.02
N VAL A 234 10.92 -17.63 -16.26
CA VAL A 234 10.06 -16.55 -15.71
C VAL A 234 9.34 -15.71 -16.76
N GLU A 235 9.95 -15.44 -17.91
CA GLU A 235 9.34 -14.68 -19.00
C GLU A 235 8.18 -15.46 -19.64
N GLU A 236 8.32 -16.77 -19.78
CA GLU A 236 7.27 -17.63 -20.33
C GLU A 236 6.07 -17.70 -19.39
N TYR A 237 6.33 -17.95 -18.10
CA TYR A 237 5.25 -17.98 -17.10
C TYR A 237 4.54 -16.62 -16.98
N THR A 238 5.28 -15.51 -17.08
CA THR A 238 4.67 -14.18 -17.06
C THR A 238 3.80 -13.93 -18.30
N LYS A 239 4.19 -14.43 -19.48
CA LYS A 239 3.32 -14.41 -20.67
C LYS A 239 2.04 -15.24 -20.48
N LYS A 240 2.13 -16.40 -19.84
CA LYS A 240 0.96 -17.24 -19.50
C LYS A 240 -0.01 -16.52 -18.57
N ILE A 241 0.46 -15.65 -17.66
CA ILE A 241 -0.41 -14.78 -16.85
C ILE A 241 -1.24 -13.84 -17.74
N SER A 242 -0.61 -13.21 -18.74
CA SER A 242 -1.29 -12.32 -19.67
C SER A 242 -2.34 -13.04 -20.51
N GLN A 243 -2.02 -14.26 -20.97
CA GLN A 243 -2.97 -15.12 -21.70
C GLN A 243 -4.17 -15.50 -20.81
N TRP A 244 -3.90 -15.95 -19.58
CA TRP A 244 -4.93 -16.29 -18.61
C TRP A 244 -5.85 -15.09 -18.28
N TRP A 245 -5.28 -13.89 -18.14
CA TRP A 245 -6.08 -12.66 -18.00
C TRP A 245 -6.92 -12.39 -19.25
N ALA A 246 -6.35 -12.55 -20.44
CA ALA A 246 -7.03 -12.28 -21.69
C ALA A 246 -8.24 -13.20 -21.87
N GLU A 247 -8.06 -14.51 -21.66
CA GLU A 247 -9.13 -15.51 -21.73
C GLU A 247 -10.23 -15.25 -20.70
N ARG A 248 -9.83 -14.97 -19.45
CA ARG A 248 -10.76 -14.84 -18.33
C ARG A 248 -11.54 -13.52 -18.33
N TRP A 249 -10.91 -12.42 -18.75
CA TRP A 249 -11.47 -11.08 -18.57
C TRP A 249 -11.59 -10.28 -19.87
N LEU A 250 -10.61 -10.34 -20.77
CA LEU A 250 -10.59 -9.50 -21.97
C LEU A 250 -11.54 -10.03 -23.05
N ALA A 251 -11.51 -11.34 -23.32
CA ALA A 251 -12.17 -11.96 -24.49
C ALA A 251 -13.66 -11.61 -24.58
N LYS A 252 -14.40 -11.76 -23.48
CA LYS A 252 -15.83 -11.40 -23.42
C LYS A 252 -16.11 -9.90 -23.32
N ARG A 253 -15.12 -9.09 -22.95
CA ARG A 253 -15.29 -7.63 -22.87
C ARG A 253 -15.17 -6.98 -24.23
N ILE A 254 -14.25 -7.44 -25.07
CA ILE A 254 -14.04 -6.89 -26.41
C ILE A 254 -15.16 -7.29 -27.40
N GLU A 255 -16.00 -8.27 -27.06
CA GLU A 255 -17.22 -8.61 -27.80
C GLU A 255 -18.35 -7.58 -27.58
N ARG A 256 -18.24 -6.70 -26.58
CA ARG A 256 -19.30 -5.77 -26.19
C ARG A 256 -19.14 -4.40 -26.84
N GLU A 257 -20.14 -3.97 -27.60
CA GLU A 257 -20.13 -2.64 -28.25
C GLU A 257 -20.00 -1.48 -27.28
N ASP A 258 -20.63 -1.52 -26.10
CA ASP A 258 -20.52 -0.45 -25.11
C ASP A 258 -19.07 -0.25 -24.63
N ILE A 259 -18.36 -1.36 -24.41
CA ILE A 259 -16.95 -1.36 -24.02
C ILE A 259 -16.06 -0.84 -25.15
N LEU A 260 -16.30 -1.28 -26.39
CA LEU A 260 -15.54 -0.81 -27.55
C LEU A 260 -15.75 0.69 -27.79
N ASN A 261 -16.99 1.17 -27.65
CA ASN A 261 -17.32 2.58 -27.73
C ASN A 261 -16.61 3.39 -26.64
N ASP A 262 -16.57 2.89 -25.40
CA ASP A 262 -15.84 3.54 -24.30
C ASP A 262 -14.33 3.59 -24.56
N VAL A 263 -13.74 2.51 -25.07
CA VAL A 263 -12.33 2.50 -25.49
C VAL A 263 -12.09 3.54 -26.60
N ALA A 264 -12.97 3.59 -27.61
CA ALA A 264 -12.86 4.50 -28.75
C ALA A 264 -13.03 5.97 -28.39
N ARG A 265 -13.71 6.30 -27.28
CA ARG A 265 -13.81 7.69 -26.78
C ARG A 265 -12.45 8.26 -26.40
N HIS A 266 -11.51 7.41 -25.98
CA HIS A 266 -10.18 7.82 -25.60
C HIS A 266 -9.28 8.00 -26.83
N SER A 267 -9.18 9.24 -27.31
CA SER A 267 -8.28 9.62 -28.41
C SER A 267 -7.10 10.45 -27.93
N LEU A 268 -5.90 10.10 -28.39
CA LEU A 268 -4.69 10.91 -28.29
C LEU A 268 -4.50 11.85 -29.49
N THR A 269 -5.33 11.72 -30.53
CA THR A 269 -5.32 12.59 -31.71
C THR A 269 -6.19 13.81 -31.45
N TYR A 270 -5.76 14.98 -31.94
CA TYR A 270 -6.49 16.24 -31.73
C TYR A 270 -7.91 16.22 -32.35
N PRO A 271 -8.94 16.71 -31.63
CA PRO A 271 -8.89 17.15 -30.24
C PRO A 271 -8.74 15.97 -29.27
N ILE A 272 -7.78 16.07 -28.33
CA ILE A 272 -7.47 15.01 -27.36
C ILE A 272 -8.66 14.80 -26.41
N ARG A 273 -9.19 13.57 -26.38
CA ARG A 273 -10.36 13.15 -25.57
C ARG A 273 -9.99 12.04 -24.57
N HIS A 274 -8.78 12.09 -24.03
CA HIS A 274 -8.28 11.07 -23.12
C HIS A 274 -8.86 11.22 -21.69
N GLY A 275 -9.26 10.11 -21.06
CA GLY A 275 -9.92 10.13 -19.75
C GLY A 275 -9.02 10.54 -18.58
N ALA A 276 -7.69 10.52 -18.79
CA ALA A 276 -6.73 11.06 -17.82
C ALA A 276 -6.52 12.58 -17.93
N ARG A 277 -7.14 13.24 -18.91
CA ARG A 277 -7.06 14.69 -19.05
C ARG A 277 -7.98 15.33 -18.01
N VAL A 278 -7.42 16.24 -17.21
CA VAL A 278 -8.22 17.09 -16.32
C VAL A 278 -9.14 17.94 -17.19
N GLN A 279 -10.44 17.71 -17.07
CA GLN A 279 -11.44 18.60 -17.63
C GLN A 279 -11.55 19.76 -16.65
N VAL A 280 -11.09 20.94 -17.06
CA VAL A 280 -11.44 22.16 -16.35
C VAL A 280 -12.94 22.37 -16.61
N PRO A 281 -13.78 22.44 -15.58
CA PRO A 281 -15.17 22.82 -15.77
C PRO A 281 -15.20 24.10 -16.60
N ALA A 282 -16.05 24.15 -17.63
CA ALA A 282 -16.37 25.45 -18.21
C ALA A 282 -16.90 26.30 -17.05
N GLU A 283 -16.35 27.49 -16.86
CA GLU A 283 -16.70 28.39 -15.76
C GLU A 283 -18.22 28.42 -15.60
N GLU A 284 -18.74 27.81 -14.53
CA GLU A 284 -20.06 28.13 -14.03
C GLU A 284 -19.92 29.53 -13.41
N GLU A 285 -20.04 30.55 -14.26
CA GLU A 285 -20.50 31.86 -13.81
C GLU A 285 -21.76 31.63 -12.96
N ASN A 286 -21.70 31.99 -11.67
CA ASN A 286 -22.75 31.91 -10.64
C ASN A 286 -22.76 30.68 -9.72
N LEU A 287 -21.65 30.44 -9.02
CA LEU A 287 -21.74 29.93 -7.65
C LEU A 287 -21.83 31.12 -6.69
N ASP A 288 -23.05 31.54 -6.36
CA ASP A 288 -23.31 32.42 -5.21
C ASP A 288 -22.81 31.73 -3.95
N LEU A 289 -21.60 32.08 -3.53
CA LEU A 289 -21.07 31.66 -2.24
C LEU A 289 -21.92 32.30 -1.13
N PRO A 290 -22.42 31.54 -0.14
CA PRO A 290 -23.34 32.02 0.90
C PRO A 290 -22.71 32.99 1.93
N PHE A 291 -21.58 33.62 1.59
CA PHE A 291 -20.86 34.58 2.43
C PHE A 291 -20.50 35.89 1.70
N SER A 292 -21.06 36.15 0.52
CA SER A 292 -20.82 37.38 -0.24
C SER A 292 -21.42 38.64 0.41
N GLU A 293 -22.31 38.51 1.40
CA GLU A 293 -22.95 39.65 2.08
C GLU A 293 -22.06 40.36 3.12
N PHE A 294 -20.93 39.79 3.54
CA PHE A 294 -20.07 40.41 4.57
C PHE A 294 -19.01 41.38 4.02
N ALA A 295 -18.92 41.57 2.70
CA ALA A 295 -17.89 42.41 2.07
C ALA A 295 -18.40 43.74 1.50
N ARG A 296 -19.52 44.27 2.02
CA ARG A 296 -19.98 45.64 1.69
C ARG A 296 -20.28 46.43 2.96
N SER A 297 -19.24 46.95 3.59
CA SER A 297 -19.39 48.08 4.50
C SER A 297 -19.24 49.38 3.70
N PRO A 298 -20.20 50.32 3.76
CA PRO A 298 -20.08 51.58 3.04
C PRO A 298 -19.07 52.50 3.75
N LEU A 299 -18.11 53.02 2.99
CA LEU A 299 -17.39 54.24 3.34
C LEU A 299 -18.45 55.35 3.51
N GLY A 300 -18.65 55.80 4.74
CA GLY A 300 -19.43 56.99 5.05
C GLY A 300 -18.54 58.22 4.95
N ASP A 301 -18.95 59.15 4.09
CA ASP A 301 -18.48 60.53 4.07
C ASP A 301 -18.83 61.23 5.40
N SER A 302 -17.80 61.78 6.05
CA SER A 302 -17.80 63.08 6.75
C SER A 302 -16.41 63.41 7.27
#